data_AF-U7UCN1-F1
#
_entry.id   AF-U7UCN1-F1
#
_cell.length_a   1.000
_cell.length_b   1.000
_cell.length_c   1.000
_cell.angle_alpha   90.00
_cell.angle_beta   90.00
_cell.angle_gamma   90.00
#
_symmetry.space_group_name_H-M   'P 1'
#
loop_
_entity.id
_entity.type
_entity.pdbx_description
1 polymer ?
#
loop_
_entity_poly.entity_id
_entity_poly.type
_entity_poly.pdbx_seq_one_letter_code
_entity_poly.pdbx_strand_id
1 'polypeptide(L)'
;MKKYINKTEKILNENVIYLDLETLGLSKNSPIISASFTKENQIITYVLTNLKEEIELMEIIYKETRDKLIVTYNGDRFDLKLLKYKGEKYNINFEFKSLDYYQVAKKYSYLFESENLKQSTMEKFFGLYREEDIKGSQVIDCYKNYLETKDEKYLDLIGKHNSLDVKGLIYLDRIKDYVEDKMSFFYENKKFLIKEINFEKDILYVEGKTNSNNLYFSNKVYEIKALENNFYLKIFTEKALYNKNTTCNYIFVKENFLKSQIESPENILVLKLGKKTLYKNSLDLIKAIIENKIKI
;
A
#
# COMPACT_ATOMS: atom_id res chain seq x y z
N MET A 1 21.41 -16.94 18.47
CA MET A 1 20.11 -16.82 17.74
C MET A 1 19.72 -18.15 17.13
N LYS A 2 18.43 -18.49 17.11
CA LYS A 2 17.90 -19.63 16.34
C LYS A 2 17.56 -19.18 14.93
N LYS A 3 17.97 -19.94 13.91
CA LYS A 3 17.80 -19.61 12.49
C LYS A 3 16.83 -20.59 11.83
N TYR A 4 15.87 -20.07 11.09
CA TYR A 4 14.91 -20.82 10.28
C TYR A 4 15.08 -20.43 8.81
N ILE A 5 14.87 -21.40 7.92
CA ILE A 5 14.96 -21.20 6.47
C ILE A 5 13.73 -21.85 5.82
N ASN A 6 12.90 -21.04 5.18
CA ASN A 6 11.72 -21.50 4.45
C ASN A 6 11.89 -21.19 2.96
N LYS A 7 11.66 -22.16 2.08
CA LYS A 7 11.68 -21.91 0.63
C LYS A 7 10.42 -21.15 0.22
N THR A 8 10.58 -20.21 -0.71
CA THR A 8 9.45 -19.64 -1.45
C THR A 8 9.29 -20.33 -2.80
N GLU A 9 8.04 -20.54 -3.21
CA GLU A 9 7.70 -21.05 -4.54
C GLU A 9 7.87 -19.97 -5.63
N LYS A 10 7.77 -18.70 -5.24
CA LYS A 10 7.97 -17.55 -6.12
C LYS A 10 9.47 -17.28 -6.30
N ILE A 11 9.89 -17.13 -7.56
CA ILE A 11 11.21 -16.61 -7.91
C ILE A 11 11.26 -15.13 -7.52
N LEU A 12 12.19 -14.78 -6.63
CA LEU A 12 12.33 -13.42 -6.12
C LEU A 12 13.40 -12.64 -6.88
N ASN A 13 13.22 -11.33 -6.95
CA ASN A 13 14.24 -10.42 -7.46
C ASN A 13 15.30 -10.20 -6.38
N GLU A 14 16.56 -10.54 -6.67
CA GLU A 14 17.69 -10.40 -5.75
C GLU A 14 17.97 -8.96 -5.30
N ASN A 15 17.42 -7.95 -6.01
CA ASN A 15 17.54 -6.54 -5.65
C ASN A 15 16.41 -6.03 -4.74
N VAL A 16 15.49 -6.92 -4.37
CA VAL A 16 14.33 -6.64 -3.51
C VAL A 16 14.40 -7.54 -2.28
N ILE A 17 14.24 -6.94 -1.11
CA ILE A 17 14.14 -7.67 0.16
C ILE A 17 12.82 -7.36 0.83
N TYR A 18 12.02 -8.39 1.09
CA TYR A 18 10.86 -8.31 1.96
C TYR A 18 11.36 -8.49 3.39
N LEU A 19 10.95 -7.60 4.29
CA LEU A 19 11.45 -7.56 5.66
C LEU A 19 10.30 -7.31 6.64
N ASP A 20 10.32 -8.04 7.75
CA ASP A 20 9.41 -7.85 8.88
C ASP A 20 10.15 -8.13 10.20
N LEU A 21 9.87 -7.35 11.25
CA LEU A 21 10.49 -7.46 12.56
C LEU A 21 9.48 -7.79 13.67
N GLU A 22 9.89 -8.61 14.62
CA GLU A 22 9.20 -8.77 15.89
C GLU A 22 9.93 -8.07 17.02
N THR A 23 9.17 -7.45 17.90
CA THR A 23 9.71 -6.61 18.98
C THR A 23 9.01 -6.85 20.31
N LEU A 24 9.68 -6.50 21.41
CA LEU A 24 9.06 -6.49 22.75
C LEU A 24 8.30 -5.19 23.05
N GLY A 25 7.66 -4.61 22.04
CA GLY A 25 6.80 -3.44 22.17
C GLY A 25 6.99 -2.41 21.06
N LEU A 26 6.15 -1.36 21.07
CA LEU A 26 6.06 -0.41 19.97
C LEU A 26 6.99 0.81 20.10
N SER A 27 7.81 0.88 21.14
CA SER A 27 8.68 2.04 21.37
C SER A 27 9.97 1.91 20.55
N LYS A 28 10.60 3.04 20.21
CA LYS A 28 11.93 3.03 19.56
C LYS A 28 13.02 2.33 20.38
N ASN A 29 12.84 2.18 21.69
CA ASN A 29 13.78 1.50 22.56
C ASN A 29 13.46 0.00 22.73
N SER A 30 12.34 -0.48 22.19
CA SER A 30 11.93 -1.86 22.34
C SER A 30 12.95 -2.78 21.65
N PRO A 31 13.37 -3.88 22.31
CA PRO A 31 14.24 -4.86 21.69
C PRO A 31 13.57 -5.50 20.47
N ILE A 32 14.35 -5.70 19.40
CA ILE A 32 14.03 -6.60 18.29
C ILE A 32 14.36 -8.01 18.76
N ILE A 33 13.42 -8.93 18.63
CA ILE A 33 13.57 -10.34 19.05
C ILE A 33 13.46 -11.32 17.89
N SER A 34 12.91 -10.90 16.75
CA SER A 34 12.98 -11.64 15.51
C SER A 34 13.12 -10.71 14.32
N ALA A 35 13.79 -11.17 13.27
CA ALA A 35 13.72 -10.57 11.95
C ALA A 35 13.60 -11.65 10.90
N SER A 36 12.66 -11.46 9.99
CA SER A 36 12.46 -12.30 8.82
C SER A 36 12.71 -11.49 7.59
N PHE A 37 13.48 -12.03 6.66
CA PHE A 37 13.70 -11.38 5.39
C PHE A 37 13.99 -12.36 4.26
N THR A 38 13.78 -11.92 3.02
CA THR A 38 14.09 -12.73 1.85
C THR A 38 15.56 -12.66 1.48
N LYS A 39 16.13 -13.81 1.13
CA LYS A 39 17.45 -13.95 0.51
C LYS A 39 17.34 -15.00 -0.58
N GLU A 40 17.66 -14.61 -1.82
CA GLU A 40 17.41 -15.45 -3.00
C GLU A 40 15.94 -15.92 -3.02
N ASN A 41 15.68 -17.22 -3.15
CA ASN A 41 14.35 -17.82 -3.10
C ASN A 41 14.03 -18.43 -1.71
N GLN A 42 14.54 -17.82 -0.65
CA GLN A 42 14.32 -18.25 0.73
C GLN A 42 13.84 -17.09 1.60
N ILE A 43 13.03 -17.41 2.61
CA ILE A 43 12.77 -16.56 3.76
C ILE A 43 13.67 -17.06 4.88
N ILE A 44 14.55 -16.18 5.35
CA ILE A 44 15.44 -16.44 6.48
C ILE A 44 14.87 -15.71 7.68
N THR A 45 14.68 -16.44 8.78
CA THR A 45 14.19 -15.87 10.04
C THR A 45 15.22 -16.13 11.14
N TYR A 46 15.57 -15.09 11.87
CA TYR A 46 16.39 -15.18 13.07
C TYR A 46 15.54 -14.80 14.27
N VAL A 47 15.51 -15.67 15.29
CA VAL A 47 14.88 -15.39 16.59
C VAL A 47 15.97 -15.36 17.66
N LEU A 48 16.04 -14.29 18.43
CA LEU A 48 17.05 -14.13 19.48
C LEU A 48 16.83 -15.13 20.61
N THR A 49 17.87 -15.80 21.10
CA THR A 49 17.77 -16.60 22.33
C THR A 49 18.11 -15.75 23.57
N ASN A 50 18.71 -14.58 23.35
CA ASN A 50 18.95 -13.57 24.37
C ASN A 50 19.10 -12.18 23.74
N LEU A 51 18.77 -11.12 24.48
CA LEU A 51 18.75 -9.76 23.95
C LEU A 51 20.14 -9.20 23.57
N LYS A 52 21.24 -9.81 24.05
CA LYS A 52 22.59 -9.35 23.68
C LYS A 52 22.91 -9.63 22.21
N GLU A 53 22.19 -10.57 21.59
CA GLU A 53 22.31 -10.94 20.18
C GLU A 53 21.71 -9.90 19.23
N GLU A 54 21.00 -8.87 19.75
CA GLU A 54 20.38 -7.85 18.89
C GLU A 54 21.40 -7.16 17.98
N ILE A 55 22.62 -6.86 18.48
CA ILE A 55 23.65 -6.22 17.66
C ILE A 55 24.10 -7.11 16.49
N GLU A 56 24.25 -8.42 16.71
CA GLU A 56 24.60 -9.37 15.66
C GLU A 56 23.48 -9.47 14.62
N LEU A 57 22.22 -9.47 15.06
CA LEU A 57 21.07 -9.43 14.15
C LEU A 57 21.05 -8.14 13.31
N MET A 58 21.33 -6.99 13.93
CA MET A 58 21.40 -5.70 13.24
C MET A 58 22.51 -5.67 12.17
N GLU A 59 23.68 -6.25 12.45
CA GLU A 59 24.78 -6.37 11.48
C GLU A 59 24.40 -7.27 10.30
N ILE A 60 23.71 -8.38 10.56
CA ILE A 60 23.18 -9.27 9.51
C ILE A 60 22.18 -8.50 8.63
N ILE A 61 21.18 -7.83 9.23
CA ILE A 61 20.19 -7.06 8.49
C ILE A 61 20.89 -5.98 7.65
N TYR A 62 21.85 -5.26 8.22
CA TYR A 62 22.60 -4.23 7.48
C TYR A 62 23.29 -4.80 6.25
N LYS A 63 24.00 -5.92 6.39
CA LYS A 63 24.69 -6.58 5.29
C LYS A 63 23.74 -6.99 4.17
N GLU A 64 22.60 -7.59 4.52
CA GLU A 64 21.67 -8.14 3.54
C GLU A 64 20.85 -7.04 2.86
N THR A 65 20.48 -5.98 3.59
CA THR A 65 19.63 -4.88 3.09
C THR A 65 20.38 -3.78 2.33
N ARG A 66 21.70 -3.77 2.37
CA ARG A 66 22.53 -2.74 1.73
C ARG A 66 22.29 -2.65 0.23
N ASP A 67 22.01 -1.45 -0.26
CA ASP A 67 21.77 -1.14 -1.67
C ASP A 67 20.55 -1.85 -2.31
N LYS A 68 19.68 -2.45 -1.50
CA LYS A 68 18.45 -3.14 -1.93
C LYS A 68 17.22 -2.26 -1.79
N LEU A 69 16.17 -2.60 -2.53
CA LEU A 69 14.82 -2.09 -2.28
C LEU A 69 14.19 -2.90 -1.16
N ILE A 70 13.80 -2.25 -0.06
CA ILE A 70 13.20 -2.91 1.10
C ILE A 70 11.69 -2.77 1.06
N VAL A 71 11.00 -3.90 0.93
CA VAL A 71 9.54 -4.00 0.94
C VAL A 71 9.09 -4.38 2.34
N THR A 72 8.17 -3.60 2.89
CA THR A 72 7.60 -3.80 4.24
C THR A 72 6.11 -3.51 4.23
N TYR A 73 5.42 -3.84 5.33
CA TYR A 73 4.04 -3.44 5.56
C TYR A 73 3.98 -2.45 6.73
N ASN A 74 3.81 -1.17 6.44
CA ASN A 74 3.87 -0.10 7.44
C ASN A 74 5.26 0.07 8.11
N GLY A 75 6.32 -0.52 7.52
CA GLY A 75 7.68 -0.46 8.05
C GLY A 75 8.35 0.89 7.90
N ASP A 76 7.90 1.76 6.99
CA ASP A 76 8.35 3.16 6.92
C ASP A 76 8.03 3.92 8.23
N ARG A 77 6.99 3.49 8.94
CA ARG A 77 6.55 4.10 10.20
C ARG A 77 7.04 3.35 11.43
N PHE A 78 7.47 2.10 11.29
CA PHE A 78 7.87 1.25 12.41
C PHE A 78 9.25 0.60 12.18
N ASP A 79 9.32 -0.49 11.42
CA ASP A 79 10.50 -1.36 11.27
C ASP A 79 11.75 -0.59 10.84
N LEU A 80 11.67 0.14 9.73
CA LEU A 80 12.81 0.87 9.16
C LEU A 80 13.23 2.04 10.05
N LYS A 81 12.28 2.66 10.76
CA LYS A 81 12.60 3.69 11.76
C LYS A 81 13.30 3.11 12.97
N LEU A 82 12.87 1.92 13.43
CA LEU A 82 13.48 1.22 14.55
C LEU A 82 14.91 0.81 14.21
N LEU A 83 15.13 0.25 13.02
CA LEU A 83 16.46 -0.12 12.53
C LEU A 83 17.40 1.09 12.44
N LYS A 84 16.95 2.22 11.91
CA LYS A 84 17.74 3.46 11.87
C LYS A 84 18.12 3.93 13.28
N TYR A 85 17.14 4.03 14.17
CA TYR A 85 17.38 4.49 15.54
C TYR A 85 18.31 3.56 16.34
N LYS A 86 18.18 2.24 16.18
CA LYS A 86 19.10 1.28 16.81
C LYS A 86 20.47 1.29 16.14
N GLY A 87 20.51 1.45 14.82
CA GLY A 87 21.72 1.58 14.04
C GLY A 87 22.60 2.74 14.52
N GLU A 88 22.02 3.91 14.79
CA GLU A 88 22.73 5.06 15.38
C GLU A 88 23.43 4.68 16.70
N LYS A 89 22.79 3.87 17.55
CA LYS A 89 23.37 3.42 18.83
C LYS A 89 24.48 2.38 18.67
N TYR A 90 24.40 1.56 17.62
CA TYR A 90 25.36 0.50 17.31
C TYR A 90 26.41 0.92 16.28
N ASN A 91 26.46 2.19 15.87
CA ASN A 91 27.31 2.71 14.80
C ASN A 91 27.11 2.02 13.44
N ILE A 92 25.88 1.63 13.13
CA ILE A 92 25.46 1.04 11.85
C ILE A 92 24.59 2.06 11.10
N ASN A 93 25.08 2.58 9.98
CA ASN A 93 24.35 3.58 9.18
C ASN A 93 23.37 2.92 8.20
N PHE A 94 22.09 2.83 8.57
CA PHE A 94 21.04 2.32 7.69
C PHE A 94 20.49 3.37 6.73
N GLU A 95 20.67 3.12 5.44
CA GLU A 95 20.06 3.88 4.35
C GLU A 95 19.18 2.95 3.52
N PHE A 96 17.87 3.19 3.57
CA PHE A 96 16.88 2.33 2.90
C PHE A 96 16.27 3.04 1.70
N LYS A 97 16.25 2.35 0.56
CA LYS A 97 15.24 2.58 -0.49
C LYS A 97 14.05 1.72 -0.11
N SER A 98 12.88 2.29 0.16
CA SER A 98 11.73 1.54 0.67
C SER A 98 10.52 1.56 -0.26
N LEU A 99 9.75 0.49 -0.21
CA LEU A 99 8.42 0.37 -0.78
C LEU A 99 7.49 -0.20 0.28
N ASP A 100 6.65 0.65 0.85
CA ASP A 100 5.73 0.27 1.92
C ASP A 100 4.33 0.00 1.37
N TYR A 101 3.88 -1.25 1.46
CA TYR A 101 2.58 -1.68 0.93
C TYR A 101 1.38 -1.13 1.68
N TYR A 102 1.51 -0.87 2.98
CA TYR A 102 0.45 -0.17 3.70
C TYR A 102 0.28 1.26 3.17
N GLN A 103 1.38 1.95 2.89
CA GLN A 103 1.36 3.32 2.39
C GLN A 103 0.77 3.40 0.97
N VAL A 104 1.08 2.43 0.10
CA VAL A 104 0.43 2.29 -1.22
C VAL A 104 -1.07 2.01 -1.06
N ALA A 105 -1.45 1.01 -0.27
CA ALA A 105 -2.85 0.67 -0.06
C ALA A 105 -3.65 1.83 0.54
N LYS A 106 -3.04 2.58 1.48
CA LYS A 106 -3.63 3.76 2.11
C LYS A 106 -3.88 4.90 1.12
N LYS A 107 -2.94 5.16 0.20
CA LYS A 107 -3.12 6.19 -0.84
C LYS A 107 -4.34 5.88 -1.72
N TYR A 108 -4.55 4.60 -2.01
CA TYR A 108 -5.62 4.12 -2.87
C TYR A 108 -6.72 3.39 -2.11
N SER A 109 -6.96 3.76 -0.85
CA SER A 109 -7.86 3.01 0.05
C SER A 109 -9.28 2.86 -0.50
N TYR A 110 -9.72 3.82 -1.30
CA TYR A 110 -11.02 3.83 -1.98
C TYR A 110 -11.19 2.75 -3.07
N LEU A 111 -10.11 2.08 -3.49
CA LEU A 111 -10.13 0.97 -4.44
C LEU A 111 -10.36 -0.39 -3.75
N PHE A 112 -10.17 -0.46 -2.43
CA PHE A 112 -10.24 -1.69 -1.66
C PHE A 112 -11.56 -1.73 -0.88
N GLU A 113 -12.44 -2.66 -1.24
CA GLU A 113 -13.67 -2.94 -0.50
C GLU A 113 -13.34 -3.80 0.73
N SER A 114 -12.58 -3.21 1.66
CA SER A 114 -12.06 -3.87 2.85
C SER A 114 -12.43 -3.09 4.12
N GLU A 115 -12.68 -3.82 5.22
CA GLU A 115 -12.98 -3.23 6.53
C GLU A 115 -11.84 -2.37 7.09
N ASN A 116 -10.60 -2.74 6.78
CA ASN A 116 -9.39 -2.03 7.18
C ASN A 116 -8.22 -2.45 6.27
N LEU A 117 -7.09 -1.78 6.44
CA LEU A 117 -5.87 -2.02 5.69
C LEU A 117 -4.80 -2.72 6.54
N LYS A 118 -5.19 -3.60 7.48
CA LYS A 118 -4.19 -4.46 8.14
C LYS A 118 -3.67 -5.47 7.12
N GLN A 119 -2.42 -5.93 7.29
CA GLN A 119 -1.80 -6.87 6.38
C GLN A 119 -2.67 -8.14 6.18
N SER A 120 -3.10 -8.76 7.28
CA SER A 120 -3.94 -9.96 7.25
C SER A 120 -5.31 -9.74 6.59
N THR A 121 -5.88 -8.53 6.69
CA THR A 121 -7.13 -8.20 5.99
C THR A 121 -6.87 -8.00 4.49
N MET A 122 -5.77 -7.35 4.11
CA MET A 122 -5.38 -7.21 2.70
C MET A 122 -5.03 -8.56 2.06
N GLU A 123 -4.39 -9.46 2.80
CA GLU A 123 -4.11 -10.82 2.34
C GLU A 123 -5.40 -11.57 2.01
N LYS A 124 -6.39 -11.51 2.91
CA LYS A 124 -7.72 -12.09 2.68
C LYS A 124 -8.43 -11.45 1.50
N PHE A 125 -8.34 -10.12 1.35
CA PHE A 125 -8.88 -9.41 0.20
C PHE A 125 -8.33 -9.96 -1.13
N PHE A 126 -7.06 -10.34 -1.16
CA PHE A 126 -6.43 -10.97 -2.33
C PHE A 126 -6.56 -12.50 -2.39
N GLY A 127 -7.28 -13.12 -1.45
CA GLY A 127 -7.55 -14.55 -1.43
C GLY A 127 -6.51 -15.40 -0.70
N LEU A 128 -5.59 -14.80 0.06
CA LEU A 128 -4.69 -15.54 0.96
C LEU A 128 -5.32 -15.72 2.34
N TYR A 129 -5.54 -16.97 2.72
CA TYR A 129 -5.98 -17.36 4.05
C TYR A 129 -4.82 -18.07 4.75
N ARG A 130 -4.30 -17.47 5.82
CA ARG A 130 -3.22 -18.08 6.62
C ARG A 130 -3.74 -19.31 7.36
N GLU A 131 -2.84 -20.27 7.57
CA GLU A 131 -3.04 -21.36 8.54
C GLU A 131 -3.13 -20.81 9.98
N GLU A 132 -3.40 -21.70 10.95
CA GLU A 132 -3.37 -21.33 12.36
C GLU A 132 -2.00 -20.77 12.76
N ASP A 133 -2.05 -19.55 13.31
CA ASP A 133 -0.90 -18.72 13.65
C ASP A 133 -1.19 -17.96 14.95
N ILE A 134 -0.12 -17.60 15.67
CA ILE A 134 -0.24 -16.73 16.83
C ILE A 134 -0.56 -15.30 16.36
N LYS A 135 -1.15 -14.50 17.24
CA LYS A 135 -1.30 -13.06 17.02
C LYS A 135 0.01 -12.36 17.38
N GLY A 136 0.34 -11.26 16.70
CA GLY A 136 1.49 -10.42 17.07
C GLY A 136 1.47 -9.96 18.54
N SER A 137 0.29 -9.78 19.15
CA SER A 137 0.18 -9.47 20.58
C SER A 137 0.69 -10.58 21.51
N GLN A 138 0.73 -11.83 21.04
CA GLN A 138 1.17 -13.00 21.80
C GLN A 138 2.69 -13.25 21.67
N VAL A 139 3.37 -12.61 20.72
CA VAL A 139 4.82 -12.76 20.49
C VAL A 139 5.62 -12.38 21.75
N ILE A 140 5.21 -11.31 22.43
CA ILE A 140 5.84 -10.86 23.68
C ILE A 140 5.77 -11.94 24.76
N ASP A 141 4.60 -12.55 24.94
CA ASP A 141 4.40 -13.57 25.98
C ASP A 141 5.08 -14.88 25.61
N CYS A 142 5.15 -15.24 24.32
CA CYS A 142 5.97 -16.36 23.85
C CYS A 142 7.44 -16.15 24.22
N TYR A 143 7.98 -14.95 23.97
CA TYR A 143 9.38 -14.66 24.28
C TYR A 143 9.67 -14.70 25.79
N LYS A 144 8.76 -14.16 26.62
CA LYS A 144 8.87 -14.27 28.08
C LYS A 144 8.86 -15.73 28.54
N ASN A 145 7.90 -16.52 28.05
CA ASN A 145 7.81 -17.94 28.40
C ASN A 145 9.07 -18.71 27.99
N TYR A 146 9.66 -18.39 26.83
CA TYR A 146 10.96 -18.94 26.45
C TYR A 146 12.06 -18.57 27.45
N LEU A 147 12.14 -17.31 27.88
CA LEU A 147 13.18 -16.87 28.81
C LEU A 147 13.09 -17.60 30.16
N GLU A 148 11.87 -17.87 30.64
CA GLU A 148 11.58 -18.56 31.90
C GLU A 148 11.80 -20.08 31.81
N THR A 149 11.24 -20.71 30.78
CA THR A 149 11.18 -22.19 30.68
C THR A 149 12.32 -22.79 29.88
N LYS A 150 12.97 -21.98 29.02
CA LYS A 150 13.89 -22.42 27.96
C LYS A 150 13.28 -23.41 26.95
N ASP A 151 11.95 -23.52 26.90
CA ASP A 151 11.26 -24.38 25.94
C ASP A 151 11.31 -23.77 24.53
N GLU A 152 12.02 -24.43 23.62
CA GLU A 152 12.26 -23.93 22.27
C GLU A 152 10.99 -23.78 21.43
N LYS A 153 9.87 -24.42 21.82
CA LYS A 153 8.60 -24.30 21.09
C LYS A 153 8.15 -22.84 20.96
N TYR A 154 8.48 -22.00 21.94
CA TYR A 154 8.12 -20.58 21.92
C TYR A 154 8.94 -19.80 20.89
N LEU A 155 10.21 -20.15 20.69
CA LEU A 155 11.02 -19.58 19.60
C LEU A 155 10.47 -20.03 18.24
N ASP A 156 10.04 -21.29 18.14
CA ASP A 156 9.46 -21.84 16.90
C ASP A 156 8.15 -21.15 16.54
N LEU A 157 7.30 -20.82 17.52
CA LEU A 157 6.09 -20.04 17.30
C LEU A 157 6.39 -18.62 16.79
N ILE A 158 7.37 -17.93 17.40
CA ILE A 158 7.78 -16.58 16.96
C ILE A 158 8.37 -16.63 15.55
N GLY A 159 9.27 -17.58 15.29
CA GLY A 159 9.90 -17.74 13.98
C GLY A 159 8.89 -18.09 12.89
N LYS A 160 7.90 -18.95 13.20
CA LYS A 160 6.79 -19.28 12.29
C LYS A 160 5.98 -18.02 11.96
N HIS A 161 5.58 -17.25 12.97
CA HIS A 161 4.76 -16.04 12.79
C HIS A 161 5.45 -15.02 11.88
N ASN A 162 6.68 -14.64 12.24
CA ASN A 162 7.44 -13.62 11.52
C ASN A 162 7.79 -14.08 10.09
N SER A 163 8.04 -15.38 9.88
CA SER A 163 8.19 -15.94 8.53
C SER A 163 6.90 -15.90 7.72
N LEU A 164 5.73 -16.08 8.35
CA LEU A 164 4.42 -15.97 7.69
C LEU A 164 4.12 -14.52 7.30
N ASP A 165 4.53 -13.54 8.09
CA ASP A 165 4.37 -12.12 7.74
C ASP A 165 5.17 -11.74 6.49
N VAL A 166 6.41 -12.23 6.36
CA VAL A 166 7.19 -12.05 5.12
C VAL A 166 6.59 -12.83 3.95
N LYS A 167 6.07 -14.04 4.16
CA LYS A 167 5.36 -14.80 3.10
C LYS A 167 4.13 -14.03 2.62
N GLY A 168 3.39 -13.43 3.55
CA GLY A 168 2.25 -12.56 3.27
C GLY A 168 2.65 -11.31 2.49
N LEU A 169 3.75 -10.65 2.88
CA LEU A 169 4.33 -9.52 2.16
C LEU A 169 4.64 -9.85 0.69
N ILE A 170 5.29 -10.99 0.43
CA ILE A 170 5.59 -11.45 -0.94
C ILE A 170 4.31 -11.65 -1.77
N TYR A 171 3.25 -12.14 -1.13
CA TYR A 171 1.94 -12.32 -1.77
C TYR A 171 1.25 -10.99 -2.09
N LEU A 172 1.45 -9.99 -1.22
CA LEU A 172 0.86 -8.65 -1.34
C LEU A 172 1.52 -7.75 -2.41
N ASP A 173 2.51 -8.24 -3.15
CA ASP A 173 2.97 -7.61 -4.40
C ASP A 173 1.80 -7.21 -5.33
N ARG A 174 0.73 -8.01 -5.29
CA ARG A 174 -0.54 -7.83 -6.01
C ARG A 174 -1.22 -6.49 -5.74
N ILE A 175 -0.92 -5.81 -4.62
CA ILE A 175 -1.47 -4.47 -4.33
C ILE A 175 -1.15 -3.51 -5.48
N LYS A 176 0.09 -3.52 -5.99
CA LYS A 176 0.50 -2.61 -7.07
C LYS A 176 -0.23 -2.92 -8.37
N ASP A 177 -0.28 -4.19 -8.73
CA ASP A 177 -0.93 -4.65 -9.97
C ASP A 177 -2.43 -4.34 -9.94
N TYR A 178 -3.08 -4.57 -8.79
CA TYR A 178 -4.49 -4.25 -8.58
C TYR A 178 -4.75 -2.74 -8.69
N VAL A 179 -3.92 -1.91 -8.05
CA VAL A 179 -4.04 -0.44 -8.17
C VAL A 179 -3.83 -0.02 -9.61
N GLU A 180 -2.81 -0.54 -10.30
CA GLU A 180 -2.55 -0.19 -11.69
C GLU A 180 -3.72 -0.56 -12.61
N ASP A 181 -4.28 -1.76 -12.45
CA ASP A 181 -5.47 -2.21 -13.19
C ASP A 181 -6.65 -1.27 -12.98
N LYS A 182 -7.00 -0.99 -11.72
CA LYS A 182 -8.15 -0.12 -11.37
C LYS A 182 -7.97 1.34 -11.78
N MET A 183 -6.73 1.80 -11.92
CA MET A 183 -6.40 3.17 -12.33
C MET A 183 -6.11 3.27 -13.85
N SER A 184 -6.27 2.18 -14.59
CA SER A 184 -6.05 2.12 -16.04
C SER A 184 -7.36 2.10 -16.82
N PHE A 185 -7.47 2.98 -17.81
CA PHE A 185 -8.60 3.03 -18.74
C PHE A 185 -8.12 2.97 -20.19
N PHE A 186 -9.00 2.61 -21.13
CA PHE A 186 -8.63 2.35 -22.52
C PHE A 186 -9.50 3.11 -23.52
N TYR A 187 -8.87 3.71 -24.53
CA TYR A 187 -9.55 4.34 -25.66
C TYR A 187 -8.83 3.97 -26.95
N GLU A 188 -9.51 3.37 -27.93
CA GLU A 188 -8.91 2.96 -29.22
C GLU A 188 -7.55 2.21 -29.06
N ASN A 189 -7.50 1.23 -28.14
CA ASN A 189 -6.29 0.47 -27.78
C ASN A 189 -5.16 1.30 -27.14
N LYS A 190 -5.41 2.55 -26.77
CA LYS A 190 -4.50 3.39 -25.97
C LYS A 190 -4.81 3.23 -24.49
N LYS A 191 -3.77 3.00 -23.68
CA LYS A 191 -3.87 2.91 -22.21
C LYS A 191 -3.72 4.30 -21.60
N PHE A 192 -4.55 4.63 -20.63
CA PHE A 192 -4.49 5.82 -19.80
C PHE A 192 -4.39 5.38 -18.35
N LEU A 193 -3.21 5.52 -17.77
CA LEU A 193 -2.93 5.17 -16.36
C LEU A 193 -2.93 6.44 -15.52
N ILE A 194 -3.94 6.60 -14.66
CA ILE A 194 -4.01 7.73 -13.73
C ILE A 194 -2.91 7.59 -12.67
N LYS A 195 -2.18 8.68 -12.44
CA LYS A 195 -1.18 8.79 -11.39
C LYS A 195 -1.66 9.67 -10.24
N GLU A 196 -2.36 10.74 -10.56
CA GLU A 196 -2.88 11.70 -9.58
C GLU A 196 -4.28 12.19 -9.92
N ILE A 197 -5.06 12.45 -8.86
CA ILE A 197 -6.38 13.06 -8.92
C ILE A 197 -6.42 14.11 -7.81
N ASN A 198 -6.48 15.38 -8.19
CA ASN A 198 -6.39 16.51 -7.28
C ASN A 198 -7.55 17.47 -7.53
N PHE A 199 -8.11 18.03 -6.45
CA PHE A 199 -9.22 18.97 -6.55
C PHE A 199 -8.75 20.36 -6.11
N GLU A 200 -8.75 21.32 -7.03
CA GLU A 200 -8.40 22.70 -6.73
C GLU A 200 -9.57 23.62 -7.10
N LYS A 201 -10.08 24.35 -6.10
CA LYS A 201 -11.32 25.14 -6.21
C LYS A 201 -12.46 24.29 -6.79
N ASP A 202 -12.90 24.60 -8.00
CA ASP A 202 -14.03 23.99 -8.70
C ASP A 202 -13.58 23.15 -9.91
N ILE A 203 -12.31 22.75 -9.95
CA ILE A 203 -11.73 21.92 -11.01
C ILE A 203 -11.13 20.65 -10.41
N LEU A 204 -11.50 19.51 -10.99
CA LEU A 204 -10.85 18.22 -10.75
C LEU A 204 -9.76 18.02 -11.81
N TYR A 205 -8.52 17.99 -11.36
CA TYR A 205 -7.33 17.71 -12.17
C TYR A 205 -6.96 16.25 -12.08
N VAL A 206 -6.68 15.65 -13.22
CA VAL A 206 -6.25 14.27 -13.34
C VAL A 206 -5.01 14.25 -14.20
N GLU A 207 -3.95 13.63 -13.68
CA GLU A 207 -2.69 13.48 -14.37
C GLU A 207 -2.31 12.02 -14.45
N GLY A 208 -1.72 11.62 -15.56
CA GLY A 208 -1.33 10.24 -15.76
C GLY A 208 -0.44 10.00 -16.95
N LYS A 209 -0.19 8.73 -17.22
CA LYS A 209 0.61 8.26 -18.36
C LYS A 209 -0.29 7.69 -19.45
N THR A 210 0.08 7.91 -20.70
CA THR A 210 -0.61 7.31 -21.84
C THR A 210 0.35 7.03 -23.00
N ASN A 211 0.01 6.07 -23.85
CA ASN A 211 0.65 5.84 -25.14
C ASN A 211 -0.11 6.52 -26.30
N SER A 212 -1.10 7.35 -25.98
CA SER A 212 -1.73 8.25 -26.94
C SER A 212 -0.86 9.49 -27.11
N ASN A 213 -0.47 9.79 -28.36
CA ASN A 213 0.19 11.04 -28.70
C ASN A 213 -0.77 11.82 -29.59
N ASN A 214 -0.89 13.14 -29.36
CA ASN A 214 -1.75 14.06 -30.12
C ASN A 214 -3.26 13.92 -29.88
N LEU A 215 -3.68 13.54 -28.66
CA LEU A 215 -5.07 13.67 -28.24
C LEU A 215 -5.30 15.08 -27.68
N TYR A 216 -6.26 15.82 -28.22
CA TYR A 216 -6.79 17.03 -27.61
C TYR A 216 -8.30 17.10 -27.84
N PHE A 217 -9.05 17.29 -26.76
CA PHE A 217 -10.48 17.54 -26.82
C PHE A 217 -10.87 18.47 -25.68
N SER A 218 -11.77 19.41 -25.97
CA SER A 218 -12.28 20.36 -24.99
C SER A 218 -13.74 20.65 -25.25
N ASN A 219 -14.53 20.71 -24.18
CA ASN A 219 -15.89 21.22 -24.16
C ASN A 219 -16.14 22.01 -22.86
N LYS A 220 -17.39 22.37 -22.58
CA LYS A 220 -17.74 23.14 -21.37
C LYS A 220 -17.51 22.39 -20.05
N VAL A 221 -17.40 21.07 -20.09
CA VAL A 221 -17.35 20.19 -18.91
C VAL A 221 -15.95 19.66 -18.66
N TYR A 222 -15.17 19.38 -19.70
CA TYR A 222 -13.80 18.92 -19.52
C TYR A 222 -12.86 19.30 -20.67
N GLU A 223 -11.57 19.30 -20.35
CA GLU A 223 -10.45 19.40 -21.30
C GLU A 223 -9.53 18.19 -21.07
N ILE A 224 -9.26 17.41 -22.11
CA ILE A 224 -8.27 16.34 -22.09
C ILE A 224 -7.19 16.60 -23.14
N LYS A 225 -5.94 16.42 -22.75
CA LYS A 225 -4.79 16.50 -23.65
C LYS A 225 -3.78 15.39 -23.36
N ALA A 226 -3.14 14.86 -24.39
CA ALA A 226 -2.03 13.91 -24.28
C ALA A 226 -0.78 14.42 -25.01
N LEU A 227 0.33 14.50 -24.28
CA LEU A 227 1.63 15.00 -24.75
C LEU A 227 2.76 14.23 -24.06
N GLU A 228 3.79 13.84 -24.81
CA GLU A 228 5.04 13.26 -24.26
C GLU A 228 4.82 12.09 -23.28
N ASN A 229 3.97 11.13 -23.66
CA ASN A 229 3.56 9.99 -22.83
C ASN A 229 2.78 10.33 -21.54
N ASN A 230 2.32 11.58 -21.41
CA ASN A 230 1.47 12.03 -20.32
C ASN A 230 0.08 12.38 -20.83
N PHE A 231 -0.93 12.28 -19.98
CA PHE A 231 -2.22 12.93 -20.22
C PHE A 231 -2.61 13.80 -19.03
N TYR A 232 -3.36 14.84 -19.35
CA TYR A 232 -3.94 15.78 -18.41
C TYR A 232 -5.42 15.90 -18.73
N LEU A 233 -6.25 15.70 -17.72
CA LEU A 233 -7.69 15.87 -17.79
C LEU A 233 -8.12 16.87 -16.72
N LYS A 234 -8.81 17.93 -17.15
CA LYS A 234 -9.47 18.91 -16.28
C LYS A 234 -10.96 18.71 -16.41
N ILE A 235 -11.66 18.56 -15.29
CA ILE A 235 -13.11 18.51 -15.25
C ILE A 235 -13.60 19.74 -14.48
N PHE A 236 -14.38 20.57 -15.15
CA PHE A 236 -15.00 21.76 -14.58
C PHE A 236 -16.26 21.35 -13.82
N THR A 237 -16.41 21.83 -12.59
CA THR A 237 -17.52 21.48 -11.71
C THR A 237 -18.29 22.71 -11.28
N GLU A 238 -19.57 22.54 -11.00
CA GLU A 238 -20.39 23.52 -10.31
C GLU A 238 -20.31 23.32 -8.81
N LYS A 239 -20.54 24.39 -8.04
CA LYS A 239 -20.51 24.37 -6.58
C LYS A 239 -21.85 24.79 -6.00
N ALA A 240 -22.39 23.97 -5.10
CA ALA A 240 -23.65 24.25 -4.42
C ALA A 240 -23.59 23.85 -2.93
N LEU A 241 -24.59 24.27 -2.17
CA LEU A 241 -24.85 23.72 -0.84
C LEU A 241 -25.44 22.32 -1.00
N TYR A 242 -24.79 21.33 -0.38
CA TYR A 242 -25.31 19.96 -0.25
C TYR A 242 -26.29 19.86 0.92
N ASN A 243 -25.96 20.53 2.03
CA ASN A 243 -26.84 20.74 3.17
C ASN A 243 -26.49 22.08 3.84
N LYS A 244 -27.17 22.41 4.96
CA LYS A 244 -26.98 23.69 5.67
C LYS A 244 -25.52 24.03 5.99
N ASN A 245 -24.65 23.03 6.20
CA ASN A 245 -23.29 23.22 6.69
C ASN A 245 -22.20 22.75 5.71
N THR A 246 -22.59 22.17 4.56
CA THR A 246 -21.64 21.47 3.68
C THR A 246 -21.91 21.84 2.23
N THR A 247 -20.86 22.23 1.51
CA THR A 247 -20.90 22.43 0.05
C THR A 247 -20.50 21.16 -0.67
N CYS A 248 -20.95 20.99 -1.90
CA CYS A 248 -20.45 19.99 -2.82
C CYS A 248 -19.98 20.61 -4.14
N ASN A 249 -19.06 19.91 -4.81
CA ASN A 249 -18.76 20.12 -6.21
C ASN A 249 -19.37 18.98 -7.02
N TYR A 250 -20.05 19.30 -8.11
CA TYR A 250 -20.79 18.35 -8.91
C TYR A 250 -20.74 18.68 -10.39
N ILE A 251 -21.14 17.72 -11.22
CA ILE A 251 -21.39 17.93 -12.64
C ILE A 251 -22.80 17.44 -12.99
N PHE A 252 -23.33 17.97 -14.09
CA PHE A 252 -24.52 17.41 -14.72
C PHE A 252 -24.12 16.23 -15.61
N VAL A 253 -24.81 15.11 -15.46
CA VAL A 253 -24.68 13.92 -16.30
C VAL A 253 -26.04 13.60 -16.90
N LYS A 254 -26.05 12.98 -18.09
CA LYS A 254 -27.30 12.45 -18.65
C LYS A 254 -27.92 11.43 -17.69
N GLU A 255 -29.25 11.43 -17.60
CA GLU A 255 -29.98 10.49 -16.77
C GLU A 255 -29.55 9.05 -17.05
N ASN A 256 -29.47 8.24 -16.00
CA ASN A 256 -29.04 6.83 -16.02
C ASN A 256 -27.61 6.55 -16.50
N PHE A 257 -26.81 7.58 -16.78
CA PHE A 257 -25.44 7.38 -17.24
C PHE A 257 -24.46 7.07 -16.10
N LEU A 258 -24.48 7.88 -15.04
CA LEU A 258 -23.69 7.70 -13.83
C LEU A 258 -24.52 8.10 -12.62
N LYS A 259 -24.46 7.31 -11.55
CA LYS A 259 -25.15 7.60 -10.30
C LYS A 259 -24.13 7.91 -9.20
N SER A 260 -24.38 8.98 -8.47
CA SER A 260 -23.58 9.33 -7.30
C SER A 260 -23.69 8.27 -6.20
N GLN A 261 -22.57 7.95 -5.57
CA GLN A 261 -22.55 7.08 -4.37
C GLN A 261 -23.23 7.69 -3.14
N ILE A 262 -23.45 9.01 -3.14
CA ILE A 262 -24.21 9.71 -2.12
C ILE A 262 -25.52 10.20 -2.72
N GLU A 263 -26.51 10.45 -1.88
CA GLU A 263 -27.81 10.95 -2.29
C GLU A 263 -27.69 12.25 -3.11
N SER A 264 -28.24 12.24 -4.32
CA SER A 264 -28.31 13.39 -5.22
C SER A 264 -29.41 13.18 -6.25
N PRO A 265 -29.88 14.24 -6.92
CA PRO A 265 -30.74 14.10 -8.10
C PRO A 265 -30.12 13.19 -9.17
N GLU A 266 -30.96 12.54 -9.99
CA GLU A 266 -30.53 11.49 -10.94
C GLU A 266 -29.54 11.99 -12.00
N ASN A 267 -29.60 13.26 -12.35
CA ASN A 267 -28.73 13.91 -13.34
C ASN A 267 -27.51 14.61 -12.71
N ILE A 268 -27.25 14.40 -11.42
CA ILE A 268 -26.14 15.03 -10.70
C ILE A 268 -25.16 13.98 -10.22
N LEU A 269 -23.90 14.14 -10.62
CA LEU A 269 -22.78 13.37 -10.09
C LEU A 269 -21.93 14.25 -9.17
N VAL A 270 -21.96 13.98 -7.86
CA VAL A 270 -21.15 14.73 -6.89
C VAL A 270 -19.72 14.21 -6.91
N LEU A 271 -18.73 15.08 -7.04
CA LEU A 271 -17.31 14.70 -7.08
C LEU A 271 -16.56 15.04 -5.79
N LYS A 272 -17.07 15.99 -5.01
CA LYS A 272 -16.48 16.41 -3.73
C LYS A 272 -17.57 16.84 -2.76
N LEU A 273 -17.44 16.45 -1.50
CA LEU A 273 -18.31 16.87 -0.39
C LEU A 273 -17.46 17.52 0.71
N GLY A 274 -17.63 18.81 0.92
CA GLY A 274 -16.76 19.62 1.79
C GLY A 274 -15.30 19.53 1.34
N LYS A 275 -14.44 18.95 2.19
CA LYS A 275 -13.02 18.71 1.88
C LYS A 275 -12.74 17.33 1.28
N LYS A 276 -13.71 16.43 1.25
CA LYS A 276 -13.53 15.02 0.85
C LYS A 276 -13.86 14.83 -0.63
N THR A 277 -12.88 14.42 -1.42
CA THR A 277 -13.09 13.94 -2.79
C THR A 277 -13.80 12.58 -2.77
N LEU A 278 -14.82 12.43 -3.62
CA LEU A 278 -15.51 11.17 -3.85
C LEU A 278 -14.80 10.43 -5.00
N TYR A 279 -13.75 9.69 -4.66
CA TYR A 279 -12.86 9.08 -5.64
C TYR A 279 -13.55 8.07 -6.56
N LYS A 280 -14.50 7.27 -6.06
CA LYS A 280 -15.24 6.32 -6.92
C LYS A 280 -16.11 7.04 -7.96
N ASN A 281 -16.90 8.03 -7.55
CA ASN A 281 -17.61 8.91 -8.50
C ASN A 281 -16.64 9.58 -9.51
N SER A 282 -15.48 10.04 -9.03
CA SER A 282 -14.46 10.65 -9.90
C SER A 282 -13.89 9.65 -10.91
N LEU A 283 -13.55 8.43 -10.48
CA LEU A 283 -13.03 7.39 -11.36
C LEU A 283 -14.07 6.92 -12.38
N ASP A 284 -15.32 6.75 -11.99
CA ASP A 284 -16.40 6.37 -12.91
C ASP A 284 -16.60 7.43 -14.00
N LEU A 285 -16.52 8.72 -13.63
CA LEU A 285 -16.54 9.82 -14.58
C LEU A 285 -15.32 9.83 -15.50
N ILE A 286 -14.10 9.73 -14.94
CA ILE A 286 -12.87 9.75 -15.72
C ILE A 286 -12.84 8.59 -16.71
N LYS A 287 -13.22 7.39 -16.27
CA LYS A 287 -13.37 6.21 -17.12
C LYS A 287 -14.30 6.52 -18.28
N ALA A 288 -15.47 7.05 -17.99
CA ALA A 288 -16.48 7.27 -18.99
C ALA A 288 -16.12 8.40 -19.98
N ILE A 289 -15.35 9.41 -19.53
CA ILE A 289 -14.73 10.42 -20.40
C ILE A 289 -13.69 9.79 -21.32
N ILE A 290 -12.73 9.02 -20.76
CA ILE A 290 -11.64 8.41 -21.53
C ILE A 290 -12.19 7.39 -22.53
N GLU A 291 -13.09 6.52 -22.09
CA GLU A 291 -13.72 5.50 -22.95
C GLU A 291 -14.72 6.09 -23.95
N ASN A 292 -14.83 7.44 -24.04
CA ASN A 292 -15.70 8.21 -24.92
C ASN A 292 -17.18 7.78 -24.86
N LYS A 293 -17.62 7.36 -23.68
CA LYS A 293 -18.99 6.90 -23.43
C LYS A 293 -19.93 8.03 -23.09
N ILE A 294 -19.41 9.18 -22.65
CA ILE A 294 -20.24 10.34 -22.29
C ILE A 294 -20.33 11.33 -23.45
N LYS A 295 -21.51 11.38 -24.07
CA LYS A 295 -21.96 12.59 -24.78
C LYS A 295 -22.52 13.53 -23.71
N ILE A 296 -21.67 14.29 -23.01
CA ILE A 296 -22.13 15.32 -22.05
C ILE A 296 -22.69 16.50 -22.85
#